data_AF-A0A4R4NXV1-F1
#
_entry.id   AF-A0A4R4NXV1-F1
#
_cell.length_a   1.000
_cell.length_b   1.000
_cell.length_c   1.000
_cell.angle_alpha   90.00
_cell.angle_beta   90.00
_cell.angle_gamma   90.00
#
_symmetry.space_group_name_H-M   'P 1'
#
loop_
_entity.id
_entity.type
_entity.pdbx_description
1 polymer ?
#
loop_
_entity_poly.entity_id
_entity_poly.type
_entity_poly.pdbx_seq_one_letter_code
_entity_poly.pdbx_strand_id
1 'polypeptide(L)'
;AGAPQWPQPDGRTKTSAAWLIEHAGIPKGFTLGAAAVSTKHTLALTNRGTATAKDLLSLATHVRAQVHQAFAITLVNEPVLVNCTL
;
A
#
# COMPACT_ATOMS: atom_id res chain seq x y z
N ALA A 1 -9.16 -8.45 -16.26
CA ALA A 1 -8.47 -9.63 -15.70
C ALA A 1 -8.37 -9.44 -14.18
N GLY A 2 -8.40 -10.53 -13.40
CA GLY A 2 -8.22 -10.45 -11.94
C GLY A 2 -6.77 -10.16 -11.54
N ALA A 3 -6.54 -9.96 -10.25
CA ALA A 3 -5.20 -9.79 -9.69
C ALA A 3 -4.30 -11.00 -10.03
N PRO A 4 -2.98 -10.83 -10.25
CA PRO A 4 -2.04 -11.94 -10.39
C PRO A 4 -2.12 -12.92 -9.21
N GLN A 5 -2.00 -14.22 -9.49
CA GLN A 5 -2.18 -15.29 -8.51
C GLN A 5 -1.00 -16.27 -8.56
N TRP A 6 -0.44 -16.57 -7.40
CA TRP A 6 0.60 -17.57 -7.20
C TRP A 6 0.17 -18.54 -6.10
N PRO A 7 -0.28 -19.76 -6.45
CA PRO A 7 -0.62 -20.79 -5.47
C PRO A 7 0.54 -21.08 -4.51
N GLN A 8 0.24 -21.31 -3.24
CA GLN A 8 1.21 -21.63 -2.19
C GLN A 8 0.99 -23.09 -1.71
N PRO A 9 2.03 -23.75 -1.15
CA PRO A 9 1.93 -25.15 -0.70
C PRO A 9 0.86 -25.42 0.36
N ASP A 10 0.46 -24.39 1.12
CA ASP A 10 -0.57 -24.47 2.17
C ASP A 10 -2.00 -24.27 1.65
N GLY A 11 -2.20 -24.26 0.33
CA GLY A 11 -3.49 -24.07 -0.32
C GLY A 11 -3.95 -22.61 -0.40
N ARG A 12 -3.18 -21.64 0.11
CA ARG A 12 -3.47 -20.21 -0.06
C ARG A 12 -2.93 -19.71 -1.40
N THR A 13 -3.43 -18.54 -1.82
CA THR A 13 -2.94 -17.84 -3.01
C THR A 13 -2.26 -16.55 -2.62
N LYS A 14 -0.97 -16.41 -2.97
CA LYS A 14 -0.28 -15.14 -2.92
C LYS A 14 -0.74 -14.28 -4.11
N THR A 15 -0.97 -13.00 -3.88
CA THR A 15 -1.38 -12.06 -4.94
C THR A 15 -0.51 -10.80 -4.95
N SER A 16 -0.69 -9.94 -5.95
CA SER A 16 0.09 -8.71 -6.13
C SER A 16 -0.53 -7.55 -5.36
N ALA A 17 0.10 -7.14 -4.26
CA ALA A 17 -0.31 -5.95 -3.51
C ALA A 17 -0.22 -4.68 -4.38
N ALA A 18 0.76 -4.58 -5.29
CA ALA A 18 0.87 -3.44 -6.21
C ALA A 18 -0.36 -3.34 -7.13
N TRP A 19 -0.82 -4.48 -7.65
CA TRP A 19 -2.02 -4.55 -8.47
C TRP A 19 -3.25 -4.14 -7.67
N LEU A 20 -3.40 -4.66 -6.44
CA LEU A 20 -4.53 -4.32 -5.56
C LEU A 20 -4.58 -2.82 -5.25
N ILE A 21 -3.43 -2.20 -4.93
CA ILE A 21 -3.39 -0.76 -4.61
C ILE A 21 -3.79 0.09 -5.83
N GLU A 22 -3.23 -0.19 -7.02
CA GLU A 22 -3.61 0.56 -8.22
C GLU A 22 -5.09 0.37 -8.57
N HIS A 23 -5.62 -0.85 -8.46
CA HIS A 23 -7.02 -1.14 -8.76
C HIS A 23 -7.99 -0.74 -7.64
N ALA A 24 -7.49 -0.39 -6.45
CA ALA A 24 -8.24 0.32 -5.40
C ALA A 24 -8.32 1.84 -5.63
N GLY A 25 -7.82 2.33 -6.78
CA GLY A 25 -7.87 3.74 -7.16
C GLY A 25 -6.67 4.57 -6.67
N ILE A 26 -5.57 3.94 -6.25
CA ILE A 26 -4.37 4.63 -5.79
C ILE A 26 -3.24 4.41 -6.80
N PRO A 27 -3.13 5.26 -7.84
CA PRO A 27 -2.10 5.12 -8.84
C PRO A 27 -0.71 5.52 -8.32
N LYS A 28 0.32 5.17 -9.08
CA LYS A 28 1.67 5.73 -8.91
C LYS A 28 1.61 7.25 -8.88
N GLY A 29 2.33 7.88 -7.95
CA GLY A 29 2.33 9.32 -7.80
C GLY A 29 1.16 9.90 -6.99
N PHE A 30 0.19 9.10 -6.54
CA PHE A 30 -0.86 9.56 -5.63
C PHE A 30 -0.26 10.22 -4.39
N THR A 31 -0.80 11.37 -3.98
CA THR A 31 -0.31 12.17 -2.85
C THR A 31 -1.36 12.26 -1.75
N LEU A 32 -0.90 12.26 -0.50
CA LEU A 32 -1.72 12.60 0.66
C LEU A 32 -0.85 13.43 1.62
N GLY A 33 -1.17 14.72 1.74
CA GLY A 33 -0.31 15.67 2.45
C GLY A 33 1.09 15.75 1.83
N ALA A 34 2.13 15.65 2.67
CA ALA A 34 3.53 15.70 2.24
C ALA A 34 4.09 14.34 1.77
N ALA A 35 3.34 13.24 1.93
CA ALA A 35 3.73 11.90 1.50
C ALA A 35 3.09 11.52 0.16
N ALA A 36 3.70 10.59 -0.56
CA ALA A 36 3.18 10.11 -1.84
C ALA A 36 3.53 8.66 -2.12
N VAL A 37 2.73 8.00 -2.94
CA VAL A 37 3.14 6.79 -3.65
C VAL A 37 4.20 7.18 -4.69
N SER A 38 5.26 6.38 -4.81
CA SER A 38 6.33 6.60 -5.79
C SER A 38 5.76 6.67 -7.21
N THR A 39 6.34 7.51 -8.06
CA THR A 39 5.99 7.58 -9.48
C THR A 39 6.48 6.36 -10.27
N LYS A 40 7.40 5.58 -9.70
CA LYS A 40 8.00 4.40 -10.35
C LYS A 40 7.35 3.09 -9.92
N HIS A 41 6.94 2.97 -8.65
CA HIS A 41 6.45 1.72 -8.10
C HIS A 41 5.45 1.90 -6.95
N THR A 42 4.27 1.28 -7.07
CA THR A 42 3.11 1.54 -6.19
C THR A 42 3.29 1.05 -4.75
N LEU A 43 4.13 0.04 -4.52
CA LEU A 43 4.42 -0.42 -3.15
C LEU A 43 5.30 0.53 -2.34
N ALA A 44 5.94 1.52 -2.97
CA ALA A 44 6.86 2.42 -2.28
C ALA A 44 6.17 3.73 -1.89
N LEU A 45 6.08 4.00 -0.59
CA LEU A 45 5.73 5.33 -0.09
C LEU A 45 6.99 6.20 -0.05
N THR A 46 6.83 7.48 -0.36
CA THR A 46 7.93 8.43 -0.56
C THR A 46 7.66 9.72 0.19
N ASN A 47 8.71 10.24 0.82
CA ASN A 47 8.74 11.60 1.33
C ASN A 47 9.07 12.56 0.17
N ARG A 48 8.24 13.59 -0.04
CA ARG A 48 8.44 14.59 -1.11
C ARG A 48 9.26 15.82 -0.68
N GLY A 49 9.87 15.78 0.49
CA GLY A 49 10.79 16.78 1.02
C GLY A 49 10.55 17.04 2.51
N THR A 50 9.29 17.19 2.91
CA THR A 50 8.89 17.61 4.26
C THR A 50 7.99 16.62 4.99
N ALA A 51 7.79 15.42 4.46
CA ALA A 51 6.93 14.42 5.09
C ALA A 51 7.51 13.96 6.43
N THR A 52 6.64 13.92 7.44
CA THR A 52 6.91 13.33 8.73
C THR A 52 6.51 11.84 8.75
N ALA A 53 6.88 11.12 9.82
CA ALA A 53 6.40 9.76 10.03
C ALA A 53 4.86 9.68 10.05
N LYS A 54 4.19 10.71 10.61
CA LYS A 54 2.73 10.79 10.65
C LYS A 54 2.12 10.89 9.26
N ASP A 55 2.75 11.61 8.34
CA ASP A 55 2.27 11.73 6.95
C ASP A 55 2.37 10.40 6.21
N LEU A 56 3.49 9.68 6.38
CA LEU A 56 3.68 8.34 5.81
C LEU A 56 2.67 7.33 6.38
N LEU A 57 2.43 7.34 7.70
CA LEU A 57 1.44 6.47 8.34
C LEU A 57 0.02 6.79 7.91
N SER A 58 -0.31 8.08 7.72
CA SER A 58 -1.63 8.50 7.23
C SER A 58 -1.86 7.98 5.80
N LEU A 59 -0.85 8.09 4.94
CA LEU A 59 -0.91 7.53 3.58
C LEU A 59 -1.00 6.00 3.59
N ALA A 60 -0.19 5.31 4.41
CA ALA A 60 -0.27 3.86 4.55
C ALA A 60 -1.64 3.39 5.06
N THR A 61 -2.23 4.12 6.01
CA THR A 61 -3.57 3.82 6.56
C THR A 61 -4.63 3.97 5.48
N HIS A 62 -4.58 5.05 4.71
CA HIS A 62 -5.48 5.28 3.59
C HIS A 62 -5.36 4.17 2.53
N VAL A 63 -4.14 3.79 2.16
CA VAL A 63 -3.88 2.69 1.21
C VAL A 63 -4.48 1.37 1.71
N ARG A 64 -4.23 1.02 2.98
CA ARG A 64 -4.76 -0.22 3.59
C ARG A 64 -6.29 -0.21 3.61
N ALA A 65 -6.90 0.92 3.95
CA ALA A 65 -8.35 1.07 3.99
C ALA A 65 -8.99 0.93 2.60
N GLN A 66 -8.43 1.59 1.58
CA GLN A 66 -8.94 1.52 0.20
C GLN A 66 -8.87 0.10 -0.37
N VAL A 67 -7.76 -0.61 -0.13
CA VAL A 67 -7.63 -2.01 -0.58
C VAL A 67 -8.59 -2.92 0.16
N HIS A 68 -8.76 -2.73 1.48
CA HIS A 68 -9.73 -3.50 2.25
C HIS A 68 -11.17 -3.23 1.77
N GLN A 69 -11.54 -1.98 1.51
CA GLN A 69 -12.87 -1.63 1.02
C GLN A 69 -13.15 -2.23 -0.37
N ALA A 70 -12.17 -2.22 -1.26
CA ALA A 70 -12.34 -2.71 -2.62
C ALA A 70 -12.31 -4.24 -2.74
N PHE A 71 -11.53 -4.93 -1.89
CA PHE A 71 -11.23 -6.35 -2.08
C PHE A 71 -11.43 -7.22 -0.83
N ALA A 72 -11.81 -6.65 0.31
CA ALA A 72 -11.84 -7.31 1.61
C ALA A 72 -10.49 -7.96 2.00
N ILE A 73 -9.38 -7.37 1.54
CA ILE A 73 -8.01 -7.81 1.83
C ILE A 73 -7.31 -6.75 2.69
N THR A 74 -6.80 -7.16 3.86
CA THR A 74 -5.98 -6.28 4.71
C THR A 74 -4.52 -6.39 4.33
N LEU A 75 -3.93 -5.29 3.88
CA LEU A 75 -2.48 -5.20 3.66
C LEU A 75 -1.73 -5.13 4.99
N VAL A 76 -0.58 -5.80 5.04
CA VAL A 76 0.38 -5.76 6.15
C VAL A 76 1.61 -4.99 5.68
N ASN A 77 2.10 -4.06 6.51
CA ASN A 77 3.33 -3.32 6.21
C ASN A 77 4.55 -4.22 6.32
N GLU A 78 5.43 -4.15 5.31
CA GLU A 78 6.76 -4.77 5.36
C GLU A 78 7.75 -3.95 6.22
N PRO A 79 7.79 -2.60 6.18
CA PRO A 79 8.72 -1.84 7.00
C PRO A 79 8.49 -2.06 8.49
N VAL A 80 9.59 -2.20 9.24
CA VAL A 80 9.57 -2.19 10.71
C VAL A 80 9.26 -0.78 11.18
N LEU A 81 8.21 -0.63 12.00
CA LEU A 81 7.83 0.63 12.61
C LEU A 81 8.51 0.75 13.98
N VAL A 82 9.21 1.86 14.22
CA VAL A 82 9.91 2.13 15.48
C VAL A 82 9.22 3.32 16.16
N ASN A 83 8.74 3.11 17.39
CA ASN A 83 8.00 4.12 18.17
C ASN A 83 6.74 4.67 17.48
N CYS A 84 6.14 3.90 16.58
CA CYS A 84 4.88 4.22 15.92
C CYS A 84 4.15 2.95 15.46
N THR A 85 2.87 3.07 15.10
CA THR A 85 1.99 1.96 14.70
C THR A 85 1.11 2.34 13.53
N LEU A 86 0.63 1.33 12.79
CA LEU A 86 -0.25 1.48 11.63
C LEU A 86 -1.63 0.85 11.87
#